data_AF-A0A832B8Z3-F1
#
_entry.id   AF-A0A832B8Z3-F1
#
_cell.length_a   1.000
_cell.length_b   1.000
_cell.length_c   1.000
_cell.angle_alpha   90.00
_cell.angle_beta   90.00
_cell.angle_gamma   90.00
#
_symmetry.space_group_name_H-M   'P 1'
#
loop_
_entity.id
_entity.type
_entity.pdbx_description
1 polymer ?
#
loop_
_entity_poly.entity_id
_entity_poly.type
_entity_poly.pdbx_seq_one_letter_code
_entity_poly.pdbx_strand_id
1 'polypeptide(L)'
;MELNTLIQLGIVLVVAKAAAEAAERILRMPPVLGEIIAGALLGGSGLGWVHASNPELAFLAEIGAVLLLLEVGLAGEAGRLMRVGAAALWVAGCGVAFTVTLSYVALTTLGLPAPVALFAAASLCATSVGITARVFADLGNLHTREAQLVLAAAVADDVLGLVLIAAVTGLALHHAWS
;
A
#
# COMPACT_ATOMS: atom_id res chain seq x y z
N MET A 1 25.16 -10.65 -6.08
CA MET A 1 24.16 -11.70 -5.84
C MET A 1 24.84 -12.99 -5.45
N GLU A 2 24.66 -13.37 -4.20
CA GLU A 2 25.04 -14.69 -3.70
C GLU A 2 24.13 -15.77 -4.30
N LEU A 3 24.61 -17.01 -4.38
CA LEU A 3 23.84 -18.15 -4.90
C LEU A 3 22.52 -18.34 -4.13
N ASN A 4 22.52 -18.08 -2.82
CA ASN A 4 21.34 -18.16 -1.98
C ASN A 4 20.25 -17.15 -2.40
N THR A 5 20.63 -15.90 -2.73
CA THR A 5 19.70 -14.89 -3.23
C THR A 5 19.07 -15.31 -4.54
N LEU A 6 19.85 -15.88 -5.47
CA LEU A 6 19.32 -16.36 -6.76
C LEU A 6 18.31 -17.50 -6.58
N ILE A 7 18.59 -18.43 -5.66
CA ILE A 7 17.66 -19.52 -5.32
C ILE A 7 16.38 -18.95 -4.72
N GLN A 8 16.49 -18.03 -3.75
CA GLN A 8 15.33 -17.39 -3.13
C GLN A 8 14.49 -16.63 -4.16
N LEU A 9 15.11 -15.88 -5.06
CA LEU A 9 14.42 -15.19 -6.15
C LEU A 9 13.68 -16.18 -7.06
N GLY A 10 14.34 -17.28 -7.45
CA GLY A 10 13.72 -18.34 -8.24
C GLY A 10 12.48 -18.93 -7.56
N ILE A 11 12.58 -19.24 -6.27
CA ILE A 11 11.46 -19.75 -5.47
C ILE A 11 10.32 -18.72 -5.41
N VAL A 12 10.63 -17.45 -5.10
CA VAL A 12 9.64 -16.37 -5.04
C VAL A 12 8.89 -16.25 -6.36
N LEU A 13 9.61 -16.20 -7.49
CA LEU A 13 8.98 -16.06 -8.81
C LEU A 13 8.09 -17.25 -9.16
N VAL A 14 8.58 -18.48 -8.95
CA VAL A 14 7.82 -19.69 -9.30
C VAL A 14 6.57 -19.82 -8.42
N VAL A 15 6.71 -19.67 -7.12
CA VAL A 15 5.60 -19.83 -6.17
C VAL A 15 4.60 -18.68 -6.31
N ALA A 16 5.06 -17.44 -6.45
CA ALA A 16 4.16 -16.30 -6.67
C ALA A 16 3.37 -16.47 -7.97
N LYS A 17 4.01 -16.88 -9.08
CA LYS A 17 3.31 -17.13 -10.35
C LYS A 17 2.30 -18.28 -10.23
N ALA A 18 2.67 -19.38 -9.57
CA ALA A 18 1.75 -20.50 -9.35
C ALA A 18 0.54 -20.08 -8.50
N ALA A 19 0.78 -19.30 -7.43
CA ALA A 19 -0.28 -18.80 -6.56
C ALA A 19 -1.18 -17.77 -7.25
N ALA A 20 -0.61 -16.90 -8.07
CA ALA A 20 -1.34 -15.94 -8.90
C ALA A 20 -2.29 -16.66 -9.88
N GLU A 21 -1.77 -17.66 -10.60
CA GLU A 21 -2.56 -18.47 -11.52
C GLU A 21 -3.66 -19.26 -10.81
N ALA A 22 -3.39 -19.78 -9.61
CA ALA A 22 -4.37 -20.46 -8.78
C ALA A 22 -5.46 -19.49 -8.30
N ALA A 23 -5.09 -18.29 -7.84
CA ALA A 23 -6.02 -17.25 -7.43
C ALA A 23 -6.96 -16.86 -8.58
N GLU A 24 -6.42 -16.67 -9.78
CA GLU A 24 -7.18 -16.29 -10.96
C GLU A 24 -8.08 -17.43 -11.45
N ARG A 25 -7.52 -18.62 -11.72
CA ARG A 25 -8.26 -19.71 -12.38
C ARG A 25 -9.18 -20.49 -11.45
N ILE A 26 -8.75 -20.74 -10.22
CA ILE A 26 -9.47 -21.61 -9.29
C ILE A 26 -10.42 -20.77 -8.43
N LEU A 27 -9.93 -19.66 -7.88
CA LEU A 27 -10.68 -18.84 -6.92
C LEU A 27 -11.40 -17.65 -7.57
N ARG A 28 -11.09 -17.31 -8.83
CA ARG A 28 -11.62 -16.13 -9.54
C ARG A 28 -11.37 -14.82 -8.78
N MET A 29 -10.19 -14.72 -8.19
CA MET A 29 -9.72 -13.54 -7.45
C MET A 29 -8.61 -12.83 -8.23
N PRO A 30 -8.34 -11.54 -7.97
CA PRO A 30 -7.20 -10.83 -8.54
C PRO A 30 -5.87 -11.58 -8.29
N PRO A 31 -5.03 -11.80 -9.32
CA PRO A 31 -3.73 -12.49 -9.22
C PRO A 31 -2.84 -11.96 -8.09
N VAL A 32 -2.80 -10.63 -7.88
CA VAL A 32 -2.00 -10.00 -6.83
C VAL A 32 -2.27 -10.55 -5.42
N LEU A 33 -3.49 -11.01 -5.14
CA LEU A 33 -3.81 -11.61 -3.83
C LEU A 33 -3.08 -12.94 -3.64
N GLY A 34 -2.96 -13.75 -4.69
CA GLY A 34 -2.18 -14.98 -4.67
C GLY A 34 -0.69 -14.71 -4.42
N GLU A 35 -0.15 -13.67 -5.05
CA GLU A 35 1.26 -13.25 -4.88
C GLU A 35 1.54 -12.80 -3.45
N ILE A 36 0.66 -12.00 -2.85
CA ILE A 36 0.79 -11.53 -1.45
C ILE A 36 0.74 -12.72 -0.48
N ILE A 37 -0.20 -13.65 -0.68
CA ILE A 37 -0.32 -14.85 0.16
C ILE A 37 0.94 -15.72 0.02
N ALA A 38 1.42 -15.93 -1.21
CA ALA A 38 2.66 -16.66 -1.46
C ALA A 38 3.85 -16.01 -0.75
N GLY A 39 4.00 -14.69 -0.83
CA GLY A 39 5.05 -13.95 -0.14
C GLY A 39 4.96 -14.10 1.38
N ALA A 40 3.76 -13.99 1.95
CA ALA A 40 3.55 -14.17 3.40
C ALA A 40 3.88 -15.60 3.86
N LEU A 41 3.52 -16.61 3.06
CA LEU A 41 3.81 -18.02 3.36
C LEU A 41 5.29 -18.36 3.20
N LEU A 42 5.97 -17.82 2.19
CA LEU A 42 7.41 -18.04 2.00
C LEU A 42 8.27 -17.24 2.98
N GLY A 43 7.75 -16.11 3.44
CA GLY A 43 8.41 -15.19 4.35
C GLY A 43 8.47 -15.68 5.80
N GLY A 44 8.95 -14.79 6.69
CA GLY A 44 9.09 -15.07 8.13
C GLY A 44 7.78 -15.36 8.87
N SER A 45 6.63 -15.01 8.31
CA SER A 45 5.31 -15.33 8.87
C SER A 45 4.87 -16.78 8.61
N GLY A 46 5.55 -17.50 7.70
CA GLY A 46 5.23 -18.87 7.32
C GLY A 46 6.44 -19.79 7.42
N LEU A 47 6.98 -20.20 6.26
CA LEU A 47 8.06 -21.17 6.12
C LEU A 47 9.45 -20.60 6.47
N GLY A 48 9.62 -19.27 6.46
CA GLY A 48 10.89 -18.62 6.77
C GLY A 48 11.99 -18.91 5.75
N TRP A 49 11.66 -19.25 4.51
CA TRP A 49 12.66 -19.52 3.46
C TRP A 49 13.18 -18.25 2.81
N VAL A 50 12.34 -17.22 2.74
CA VAL A 50 12.65 -15.91 2.18
C VAL A 50 12.69 -14.90 3.31
N HIS A 51 13.82 -14.21 3.47
CA HIS A 51 14.00 -13.24 4.53
C HIS A 51 13.97 -11.83 3.94
N ALA A 52 13.06 -10.99 4.47
CA ALA A 52 12.99 -9.57 4.11
C ALA A 52 14.26 -8.79 4.45
N SER A 53 15.11 -9.34 5.33
CA SER A 53 16.42 -8.78 5.66
C SER A 53 17.48 -8.98 4.58
N ASN A 54 17.20 -9.74 3.50
CA ASN A 54 18.12 -9.86 2.37
C ASN A 54 18.09 -8.55 1.55
N PRO A 55 19.17 -7.74 1.56
CA PRO A 55 19.18 -6.42 0.94
C PRO A 55 19.03 -6.47 -0.59
N GLU A 56 19.50 -7.54 -1.23
CA GLU A 56 19.39 -7.70 -2.69
C GLU A 56 17.93 -7.96 -3.11
N LEU A 57 17.21 -8.78 -2.35
CA LEU A 57 15.77 -9.03 -2.59
C LEU A 57 14.93 -7.79 -2.26
N ALA A 58 15.24 -7.08 -1.17
CA ALA A 58 14.54 -5.85 -0.81
C ALA A 58 14.69 -4.79 -1.91
N PHE A 59 15.90 -4.60 -2.42
CA PHE A 59 16.17 -3.68 -3.52
C PHE A 59 15.40 -4.05 -4.80
N LEU A 60 15.35 -5.34 -5.16
CA LEU A 60 14.57 -5.80 -6.31
C LEU A 60 13.06 -5.62 -6.11
N ALA A 61 12.56 -5.81 -4.89
CA ALA A 61 11.16 -5.57 -4.55
C ALA A 61 10.79 -4.08 -4.68
N GLU A 62 11.67 -3.17 -4.23
CA GLU A 62 11.48 -1.72 -4.41
C GLU A 62 11.45 -1.34 -5.89
N ILE A 63 12.38 -1.86 -6.70
CA ILE A 63 12.35 -1.65 -8.16
C ILE A 63 11.04 -2.18 -8.75
N GLY A 64 10.61 -3.38 -8.36
CA GLY A 64 9.34 -3.96 -8.82
C GLY A 64 8.13 -3.08 -8.49
N ALA A 65 8.09 -2.51 -7.29
CA ALA A 65 7.03 -1.59 -6.86
C ALA A 65 7.04 -0.29 -7.68
N VAL A 66 8.22 0.29 -7.93
CA VAL A 66 8.37 1.49 -8.77
C VAL A 66 7.93 1.20 -10.21
N LEU A 67 8.36 0.08 -10.79
CA LEU A 67 7.98 -0.33 -12.14
C LEU A 67 6.47 -0.57 -12.27
N LEU A 68 5.86 -1.21 -11.28
CA LEU A 68 4.40 -1.37 -11.22
C LEU A 68 3.69 -0.02 -11.21
N LEU A 69 4.07 0.89 -10.30
CA LEU A 69 3.44 2.21 -10.22
C LEU A 69 3.62 3.01 -11.51
N LEU A 70 4.78 2.89 -12.14
CA LEU A 70 5.05 3.49 -13.45
C LEU A 70 4.18 2.88 -14.55
N GLU A 71 4.07 1.55 -14.63
CA GLU A 71 3.24 0.84 -15.60
C GLU A 71 1.77 1.27 -15.48
N VAL A 72 1.23 1.28 -14.26
CA VAL A 72 -0.11 1.77 -13.96
C VAL A 72 -0.26 3.24 -14.39
N GLY A 73 0.73 4.07 -14.06
CA GLY A 73 0.73 5.49 -14.40
C GLY A 73 0.74 5.73 -15.92
N LEU A 74 1.45 4.89 -16.68
CA LEU A 74 1.50 4.93 -18.14
C LEU A 74 0.22 4.37 -18.79
N ALA A 75 -0.39 3.35 -18.20
CA ALA A 75 -1.68 2.81 -18.65
C ALA A 75 -2.85 3.77 -18.34
N GLY A 76 -2.71 4.59 -17.31
CA GLY A 76 -3.67 5.63 -16.94
C GLY A 76 -3.63 6.82 -17.89
N GLU A 77 -4.79 7.29 -18.33
CA GLU A 77 -4.87 8.61 -18.98
C GLU A 77 -4.86 9.69 -17.88
N ALA A 78 -3.71 10.33 -17.65
CA ALA A 78 -3.56 11.40 -16.66
C ALA A 78 -4.65 12.48 -16.77
N GLY A 79 -5.07 12.82 -17.99
CA GLY A 79 -6.14 13.78 -18.24
C GLY A 79 -7.51 13.36 -17.67
N ARG A 80 -7.80 12.06 -17.55
CA ARG A 80 -9.02 11.56 -16.92
C ARG A 80 -8.96 11.65 -15.39
N LEU A 81 -7.79 11.38 -14.80
CA LEU A 81 -7.54 11.59 -13.37
C LEU A 81 -7.76 13.06 -12.98
N MET A 82 -7.31 14.01 -13.81
CA MET A 82 -7.51 15.44 -13.58
C MET A 82 -8.99 15.85 -13.60
N ARG A 83 -9.83 15.21 -14.42
CA ARG A 83 -11.28 15.51 -14.48
C ARG A 83 -12.01 15.20 -13.18
N VAL A 84 -11.53 14.24 -12.41
CA VAL A 84 -12.10 13.86 -11.11
C VAL A 84 -11.37 14.49 -9.94
N GLY A 85 -10.36 15.33 -10.17
CA GLY A 85 -9.46 15.86 -9.13
C GLY A 85 -10.17 16.58 -7.98
N ALA A 86 -11.17 17.42 -8.27
CA ALA A 86 -11.93 18.10 -7.21
C ALA A 86 -12.72 17.14 -6.33
N ALA A 87 -13.35 16.12 -6.92
CA ALA A 87 -14.05 15.08 -6.18
C ALA A 87 -13.06 14.19 -5.41
N ALA A 88 -11.92 13.89 -6.00
CA ALA A 88 -10.85 13.11 -5.38
C ALA A 88 -10.27 13.79 -4.14
N LEU A 89 -10.06 15.11 -4.17
CA LEU A 89 -9.63 15.89 -3.01
C LEU A 89 -10.65 15.83 -1.87
N TRP A 90 -11.95 15.89 -2.19
CA TRP A 90 -13.00 15.71 -1.19
C TRP A 90 -13.01 14.31 -0.60
N VAL A 91 -12.89 13.27 -1.43
CA VAL A 91 -12.83 11.87 -0.99
C VAL A 91 -11.60 11.64 -0.10
N ALA A 92 -10.43 12.11 -0.51
CA ALA A 92 -9.19 12.00 0.25
C ALA A 92 -9.30 12.77 1.58
N GLY A 93 -9.72 14.04 1.56
CA GLY A 93 -9.84 14.86 2.76
C GLY A 93 -10.82 14.28 3.79
N CYS A 94 -12.00 13.86 3.33
CA CYS A 94 -12.97 13.19 4.20
C CYS A 94 -12.45 11.84 4.70
N GLY A 95 -11.77 11.06 3.85
CA GLY A 95 -11.17 9.77 4.19
C GLY A 95 -10.11 9.89 5.29
N VAL A 96 -9.16 10.82 5.14
CA VAL A 96 -8.14 11.11 6.15
C VAL A 96 -8.79 11.57 7.44
N ALA A 97 -9.66 12.58 7.38
CA ALA A 97 -10.28 13.15 8.58
C ALA A 97 -11.07 12.09 9.35
N PHE A 98 -11.85 11.27 8.64
CA PHE A 98 -12.62 10.19 9.23
C PHE A 98 -11.72 9.11 9.84
N THR A 99 -10.74 8.60 9.08
CA THR A 99 -9.86 7.51 9.51
C THR A 99 -9.02 7.91 10.72
N VAL A 100 -8.45 9.12 10.70
CA VAL A 100 -7.64 9.64 11.81
C VAL A 100 -8.50 9.86 13.04
N THR A 101 -9.66 10.51 12.90
CA THR A 101 -10.56 10.76 14.05
C THR A 101 -11.03 9.45 14.67
N LEU A 102 -11.50 8.50 13.85
CA LEU A 102 -11.98 7.21 14.32
C LEU A 102 -10.87 6.42 15.01
N SER A 103 -9.69 6.34 14.39
CA SER A 103 -8.54 5.63 14.96
C SER A 103 -8.05 6.27 16.25
N TYR A 104 -8.00 7.60 16.32
CA TYR A 104 -7.60 8.32 17.53
C TYR A 104 -8.55 8.06 18.70
N VAL A 105 -9.87 8.13 18.46
CA VAL A 105 -10.87 7.83 19.50
C VAL A 105 -10.79 6.36 19.92
N ALA A 106 -10.65 5.43 18.99
CA ALA A 106 -10.50 4.01 19.29
C ALA A 106 -9.23 3.75 20.13
N LEU A 107 -8.09 4.33 19.77
CA LEU A 107 -6.82 4.11 20.47
C LEU A 107 -6.80 4.76 21.86
N THR A 108 -7.36 5.96 22.01
CA THR A 108 -7.47 6.61 23.33
C THR A 108 -8.42 5.88 24.26
N THR A 109 -9.53 5.33 23.75
CA THR A 109 -10.45 4.49 24.55
C THR A 109 -9.85 3.13 24.95
N LEU A 110 -8.88 2.62 24.19
CA LEU A 110 -8.05 1.47 24.57
C LEU A 110 -6.95 1.81 25.59
N GLY A 111 -6.85 3.06 26.04
CA GLY A 111 -5.91 3.50 27.07
C GLY A 111 -4.54 3.93 26.55
N LEU A 112 -4.37 4.11 25.23
CA LEU A 112 -3.12 4.69 24.72
C LEU A 112 -3.02 6.18 25.10
N PRO A 113 -1.83 6.67 25.48
CA PRO A 113 -1.60 8.10 25.68
C PRO A 113 -2.01 8.88 24.43
N ALA A 114 -2.71 10.01 24.61
CA ALA A 114 -3.21 10.84 23.51
C ALA A 114 -2.10 11.15 22.48
N PRO A 115 -0.87 11.41 22.95
CA PRO A 115 0.32 11.37 22.17
C PRO A 115 0.39 10.31 21.05
N VAL A 116 0.49 9.09 21.56
CA VAL A 116 0.81 7.85 20.86
C VAL A 116 -0.38 7.46 19.99
N ALA A 117 -1.59 7.65 20.51
CA ALA A 117 -2.82 7.48 19.77
C ALA A 117 -2.88 8.40 18.54
N LEU A 118 -2.45 9.65 18.65
CA LEU A 118 -2.43 10.58 17.50
C LEU A 118 -1.41 10.17 16.45
N PHE A 119 -0.20 9.79 16.88
CA PHE A 119 0.84 9.31 15.96
C PHE A 119 0.43 8.01 15.24
N ALA A 120 -0.14 7.06 15.99
CA ALA A 120 -0.65 5.82 15.43
C ALA A 120 -1.87 6.07 14.51
N ALA A 121 -2.80 6.97 14.88
CA ALA A 121 -3.93 7.34 14.03
C ALA A 121 -3.49 7.99 12.71
N ALA A 122 -2.50 8.88 12.76
CA ALA A 122 -1.89 9.46 11.56
C ALA A 122 -1.18 8.38 10.70
N SER A 123 -0.54 7.40 11.33
CA SER A 123 0.11 6.29 10.61
C SER A 123 -0.89 5.36 9.93
N LEU A 124 -2.05 5.15 10.56
CA LEU A 124 -3.12 4.30 10.04
C LEU A 124 -3.88 4.90 8.84
N CYS A 125 -3.76 6.20 8.57
CA CYS A 125 -4.43 6.81 7.43
C CYS A 125 -3.71 6.59 6.10
N ALA A 126 -2.45 6.13 6.10
CA ALA A 126 -1.69 5.89 4.88
C ALA A 126 -2.28 4.74 4.05
N THR A 127 -2.59 5.01 2.78
CA THR A 127 -3.17 4.04 1.83
C THR A 127 -2.12 3.58 0.81
N SER A 128 -2.23 2.35 0.27
CA SER A 128 -1.37 1.89 -0.83
C SER A 128 -2.02 2.07 -2.20
N VAL A 129 -1.58 3.10 -2.93
CA VAL A 129 -2.00 3.34 -4.33
C VAL A 129 -1.64 2.15 -5.24
N GLY A 130 -0.44 1.58 -5.06
CA GLY A 130 0.10 0.56 -5.98
C GLY A 130 -0.70 -0.74 -6.00
N ILE A 131 -1.09 -1.25 -4.83
CA ILE A 131 -1.92 -2.46 -4.76
C ILE A 131 -3.32 -2.18 -5.29
N THR A 132 -3.94 -1.07 -4.89
CA THR A 132 -5.27 -0.68 -5.37
C THR A 132 -5.30 -0.57 -6.89
N ALA A 133 -4.28 0.03 -7.49
CA ALA A 133 -4.18 0.15 -8.93
C ALA A 133 -3.94 -1.19 -9.64
N ARG A 134 -3.09 -2.05 -9.08
CA ARG A 134 -2.89 -3.40 -9.59
C ARG A 134 -4.19 -4.21 -9.56
N VAL A 135 -4.97 -4.12 -8.48
CA VAL A 135 -6.28 -4.79 -8.39
C VAL A 135 -7.23 -4.28 -9.48
N PHE A 136 -7.32 -2.97 -9.71
CA PHE A 136 -8.16 -2.44 -10.80
C PHE A 136 -7.65 -2.86 -12.19
N ALA A 137 -6.32 -3.00 -12.37
CA ALA A 137 -5.70 -3.48 -13.60
C ALA A 137 -6.04 -4.93 -13.88
N ASP A 138 -5.85 -5.79 -12.87
CA ASP A 138 -6.15 -7.21 -12.89
C ASP A 138 -7.63 -7.47 -13.18
N LEU A 139 -8.52 -6.60 -12.70
CA LEU A 139 -9.96 -6.66 -12.96
C LEU A 139 -10.38 -6.02 -14.30
N GLY A 140 -9.46 -5.43 -15.06
CA GLY A 140 -9.75 -4.75 -16.33
C GLY A 140 -10.55 -3.44 -16.18
N ASN A 141 -10.61 -2.87 -14.98
CA ASN A 141 -11.50 -1.75 -14.62
C ASN A 141 -10.78 -0.40 -14.45
N LEU A 142 -9.49 -0.31 -14.78
CA LEU A 142 -8.69 0.93 -14.63
C LEU A 142 -9.29 2.17 -15.31
N HIS A 143 -10.04 1.98 -16.40
CA HIS A 143 -10.60 3.08 -17.18
C HIS A 143 -11.96 3.57 -16.67
N THR A 144 -12.55 2.89 -15.68
CA THR A 144 -13.82 3.29 -15.07
C THR A 144 -13.66 4.59 -14.29
N ARG A 145 -14.74 5.35 -14.16
CA ARG A 145 -14.73 6.63 -13.44
C ARG A 145 -14.49 6.42 -11.95
N GLU A 146 -14.99 5.32 -11.41
CA GLU A 146 -14.85 4.88 -10.03
C GLU A 146 -13.38 4.56 -9.73
N ALA A 147 -12.72 3.75 -10.57
CA ALA A 147 -11.29 3.46 -10.43
C ALA A 147 -10.45 4.73 -10.51
N GLN A 148 -10.74 5.62 -11.47
CA GLN A 148 -10.03 6.89 -11.60
C GLN A 148 -10.21 7.81 -10.39
N LEU A 149 -11.42 7.86 -9.82
CA LEU A 149 -11.69 8.64 -8.62
C LEU A 149 -10.93 8.08 -7.42
N VAL A 150 -10.94 6.75 -7.23
CA VAL A 150 -10.21 6.08 -6.13
C VAL A 150 -8.70 6.29 -6.28
N LEU A 151 -8.15 6.12 -7.48
CA LEU A 151 -6.72 6.33 -7.75
C LEU A 151 -6.30 7.78 -7.57
N ALA A 152 -7.10 8.73 -8.07
CA ALA A 152 -6.87 10.16 -7.86
C ALA A 152 -6.90 10.52 -6.36
N ALA A 153 -7.87 9.96 -5.63
CA ALA A 153 -8.02 10.20 -4.20
C ALA A 153 -6.84 9.62 -3.43
N ALA A 154 -6.39 8.41 -3.76
CA ALA A 154 -5.25 7.77 -3.11
C ALA A 154 -3.93 8.54 -3.34
N VAL A 155 -3.73 9.14 -4.52
CA VAL A 155 -2.57 10.03 -4.75
C VAL A 155 -2.66 11.31 -3.91
N ALA A 156 -3.84 11.90 -3.78
CA ALA A 156 -4.03 13.07 -2.91
C ALA A 156 -3.85 12.70 -1.42
N ASP A 157 -4.29 11.51 -1.03
CA ASP A 157 -4.17 10.93 0.30
C ASP A 157 -2.69 10.78 0.71
N ASP A 158 -1.80 10.32 -0.18
CA ASP A 158 -0.36 10.23 0.10
C ASP A 158 0.26 11.58 0.49
N VAL A 159 -0.13 12.66 -0.19
CA VAL A 159 0.33 14.01 0.13
C VAL A 159 -0.19 14.47 1.49
N LEU A 160 -1.49 14.24 1.76
CA LEU A 160 -2.12 14.60 3.02
C LEU A 160 -1.53 13.81 4.20
N GLY A 161 -1.33 12.51 4.02
CA GLY A 161 -0.74 11.62 5.01
C GLY A 161 0.70 12.00 5.36
N LEU A 162 1.52 12.35 4.36
CA LEU A 162 2.90 12.82 4.59
C LEU A 162 2.90 14.14 5.38
N VAL A 163 2.05 15.11 5.01
CA VAL A 163 1.91 16.37 5.74
C VAL A 163 1.46 16.12 7.18
N LEU A 164 0.50 15.23 7.39
CA LEU A 164 -0.02 14.88 8.71
C LEU A 164 1.06 14.22 9.58
N ILE A 165 1.74 13.20 9.08
CA ILE A 165 2.84 12.52 9.79
C ILE A 165 3.95 13.52 10.12
N ALA A 166 4.33 14.40 9.19
CA ALA A 166 5.34 15.42 9.44
C ALA A 166 4.90 16.40 10.54
N ALA A 167 3.64 16.85 10.54
CA ALA A 167 3.10 17.73 11.56
C ALA A 167 3.05 17.06 12.94
N VAL A 168 2.56 15.82 13.02
CA VAL A 168 2.49 15.07 14.28
C VAL A 168 3.89 14.76 14.81
N THR A 169 4.84 14.39 13.94
CA THR A 169 6.25 14.19 14.33
C THR A 169 6.89 15.50 14.79
N GLY A 170 6.59 16.63 14.15
CA GLY A 170 7.07 17.94 14.58
C GLY A 170 6.57 18.33 15.98
N LEU A 171 5.27 18.13 16.25
CA LEU A 171 4.70 18.29 17.59
C LEU A 171 5.38 17.34 18.58
N ALA A 172 5.68 16.12 18.15
CA ALA A 172 6.32 15.12 19.00
C ALA A 172 7.73 15.51 19.44
N LEU A 173 8.50 16.15 18.55
CA LEU A 173 9.89 16.53 18.81
C LEU A 173 9.98 17.82 19.63
N HIS A 174 9.03 18.76 19.48
CA HIS A 174 9.03 20.04 20.19
C HIS A 174 8.36 20.01 21.58
N HIS A 175 7.36 19.15 21.77
CA HIS A 175 6.82 18.84 23.08
C HIS A 175 7.37 17.48 23.50
N ALA A 176 8.56 17.47 24.12
CA ALA A 176 9.05 16.29 24.82
C ALA A 176 7.94 15.78 25.73
N TRP A 177 7.53 14.53 25.52
CA TRP A 177 6.31 13.91 26.01
C TRP A 177 6.46 13.58 27.49
N SER A 178 6.54 14.63 28.31
CA SER A 178 6.60 14.60 29.77
C SER A 178 5.30 14.06 30.34
#